data_AF-A0A3M7N3F2-F1
#
_entry.id   AF-A0A3M7N3F2-F1
#
_cell.length_a   1.000
_cell.length_b   1.000
_cell.length_c   1.000
_cell.angle_alpha   90.00
_cell.angle_beta   90.00
_cell.angle_gamma   90.00
#
_symmetry.space_group_name_H-M   'P 1'
#
loop_
_entity.id
_entity.type
_entity.pdbx_description
1 polymer ?
#
loop_
_entity_poly.entity_id
_entity_poly.type
_entity_poly.pdbx_seq_one_letter_code
_entity_poly.pdbx_strand_id
1 'polypeptide(L)'
;MVTDSAATRQAVRPPEYLWWAALLRSFGHQNIYSRIFTADVGTNSVRVAQQKIYVDANIYGGRQPQLRHGTAPGEMWPRRPQHSDPPPNAKASTTMRLGLLSTAAVLLLQLSSAQSNATAPALSAPQQLLPGGFVPPQVWENTNLVRTTNLEKAYVRETINVVVTNKDAKPQSEYYVRDKKKAGGDKFEVATAGPAAEEPNAGHQHYYLVRFPEPVKPKGSLTLAISYHILGALSPLPAAIQQDEKQYLTYAFSAYAPSAYTTLKQKTKLKLPNSDVPEYTTTAGLSGSSSPDPQRQGRDFTYGTYDTAKLAPGTTYPVSVRYEFTKPILVCSLLERDIEVSHWGGNIATEERYWLRNDGAHLANHFSRLSWAMQNFYVQSGQIATTALRELKVPLKPGSVDPYFTDDIGNVSTSRYRPNAVREASLELKPRYPLFGGWNYSFRIGWNNALSSFLRKVKSPADTYILAVPLLEGPKMPEGIQYEQFVLRVILPEGSTNVRWEVHHGSGLPALHAEQSLHKTYMDTIGRTELRLTAANVVDEARDAEIVITYQHTFAAALRKPLTIVAGMVGVFVLAYAIGSLDTSIGKKAAKAAAKAAAKAA
;
A
#
# COMPACT_ATOMS: atom_id res chain seq x y z
N MET A 1 -50.09 20.06 -28.79
CA MET A 1 -49.87 19.63 -30.19
C MET A 1 -49.58 18.15 -30.18
N VAL A 2 -50.43 17.41 -30.88
CA VAL A 2 -50.32 15.97 -31.16
C VAL A 2 -49.10 15.73 -32.04
N THR A 3 -48.26 14.74 -31.71
CA THR A 3 -47.81 13.71 -32.65
C THR A 3 -47.15 12.54 -31.90
N ASP A 4 -47.63 11.36 -32.27
CA ASP A 4 -47.14 10.03 -31.95
C ASP A 4 -45.81 9.73 -32.67
N SER A 5 -44.91 8.97 -32.04
CA SER A 5 -43.99 8.03 -32.72
C SER A 5 -43.22 7.19 -31.71
N ALA A 6 -43.35 5.88 -31.86
CA ALA A 6 -42.71 4.83 -31.08
C ALA A 6 -41.20 4.70 -31.38
N ALA A 7 -40.40 4.49 -30.33
CA ALA A 7 -39.09 3.85 -30.45
C ALA A 7 -38.68 3.18 -29.12
N THR A 8 -38.84 1.86 -29.09
CA THR A 8 -38.12 0.81 -28.37
C THR A 8 -37.05 1.26 -27.36
N ARG A 9 -37.34 1.15 -26.05
CA ARG A 9 -36.36 1.31 -24.95
C ARG A 9 -35.70 -0.04 -24.63
N GLN A 10 -34.48 -0.24 -25.11
CA GLN A 10 -33.57 -1.28 -24.60
C GLN A 10 -33.02 -0.84 -23.23
N ALA A 11 -33.38 -1.58 -22.18
CA ALA A 11 -32.75 -1.44 -20.86
C ALA A 11 -31.47 -2.28 -20.84
N VAL A 12 -30.31 -1.62 -20.76
CA VAL A 12 -29.00 -2.26 -20.64
C VAL A 12 -28.61 -2.32 -19.16
N ARG A 13 -28.42 -3.53 -18.65
CA ARG A 13 -27.71 -3.90 -17.41
C ARG A 13 -26.56 -4.86 -17.80
N PRO A 14 -25.52 -5.01 -16.94
CA PRO A 14 -24.10 -4.86 -17.28
C PRO A 14 -23.49 -6.10 -17.97
N PRO A 15 -22.35 -5.97 -18.68
CA PRO A 15 -21.57 -7.11 -19.14
C PRO A 15 -20.45 -7.43 -18.13
N GLU A 16 -20.70 -8.39 -17.26
CA GLU A 16 -19.68 -9.39 -16.94
C GLU A 16 -19.71 -10.44 -18.08
N TYR A 17 -18.63 -11.19 -18.31
CA TYR A 17 -18.42 -12.16 -19.42
C TYR A 17 -17.83 -11.62 -20.74
N LEU A 18 -16.50 -11.63 -20.83
CA LEU A 18 -15.77 -11.71 -22.10
C LEU A 18 -14.77 -12.88 -22.07
N TRP A 19 -15.28 -14.12 -21.98
CA TRP A 19 -14.50 -15.33 -22.35
C TRP A 19 -15.35 -16.47 -22.95
N TRP A 20 -16.65 -16.28 -23.26
CA TRP A 20 -17.55 -17.37 -23.73
C TRP A 20 -18.45 -17.06 -24.93
N ALA A 21 -18.11 -16.09 -25.78
CA ALA A 21 -18.93 -15.73 -26.96
C ALA A 21 -18.43 -16.40 -28.26
N ALA A 22 -18.53 -17.73 -28.38
CA ALA A 22 -18.31 -18.40 -29.67
C ALA A 22 -19.10 -19.70 -29.93
N LEU A 23 -20.06 -20.15 -29.09
CA LEU A 23 -20.71 -21.43 -29.42
C LEU A 23 -22.20 -21.66 -29.16
N LEU A 24 -22.99 -20.79 -28.51
CA LEU A 24 -24.41 -21.14 -28.27
C LEU A 24 -25.37 -19.95 -28.38
N ARG A 25 -25.82 -19.70 -29.61
CA ARG A 25 -27.18 -19.19 -29.88
C ARG A 25 -27.99 -20.32 -30.52
N SER A 26 -28.79 -21.03 -29.73
CA SER A 26 -30.04 -21.62 -30.24
C SER A 26 -30.94 -22.01 -29.05
N PHE A 27 -32.22 -21.63 -29.16
CA PHE A 27 -33.39 -22.01 -28.33
C PHE A 27 -33.64 -21.29 -26.98
N GLY A 28 -34.57 -20.32 -27.02
CA GLY A 28 -35.97 -20.57 -26.59
C GLY A 28 -36.37 -20.44 -25.11
N HIS A 29 -36.76 -19.23 -24.72
CA HIS A 29 -38.01 -18.81 -24.02
C HIS A 29 -38.48 -19.37 -22.64
N GLN A 30 -38.96 -18.39 -21.84
CA GLN A 30 -40.06 -18.34 -20.84
C GLN A 30 -39.74 -18.24 -19.32
N ASN A 31 -40.44 -17.26 -18.73
CA ASN A 31 -40.39 -16.67 -17.38
C ASN A 31 -41.00 -17.53 -16.27
N ILE A 32 -40.76 -17.17 -14.99
CA ILE A 32 -41.76 -17.06 -13.91
C ILE A 32 -41.19 -16.33 -12.65
N TYR A 33 -41.88 -15.23 -12.29
CA TYR A 33 -42.24 -14.58 -11.01
C TYR A 33 -41.32 -14.35 -9.77
N SER A 34 -41.35 -13.06 -9.38
CA SER A 34 -41.78 -12.48 -8.07
C SER A 34 -40.77 -11.88 -7.08
N ARG A 35 -41.22 -10.75 -6.50
CA ARG A 35 -40.62 -9.72 -5.64
C ARG A 35 -40.53 -10.13 -4.16
N ILE A 36 -39.75 -9.40 -3.35
CA ILE A 36 -40.18 -8.61 -2.17
C ILE A 36 -39.02 -7.71 -1.67
N PHE A 37 -39.37 -6.67 -0.91
CA PHE A 37 -38.77 -5.35 -0.70
C PHE A 37 -37.90 -5.18 0.59
N THR A 38 -37.26 -3.99 0.66
CA THR A 38 -37.01 -3.08 1.83
C THR A 38 -35.76 -3.19 2.74
N ALA A 39 -34.93 -2.12 2.67
CA ALA A 39 -34.43 -1.15 3.69
C ALA A 39 -34.23 -1.62 5.17
N ASP A 40 -33.31 -1.09 6.01
CA ASP A 40 -32.89 0.31 6.17
C ASP A 40 -31.67 0.49 7.13
N VAL A 41 -30.99 1.64 7.00
CA VAL A 41 -30.31 2.53 7.99
C VAL A 41 -29.41 1.98 9.13
N GLY A 42 -28.11 2.28 9.02
CA GLY A 42 -27.42 3.38 9.72
C GLY A 42 -27.12 3.29 11.23
N THR A 43 -25.85 3.56 11.59
CA THR A 43 -25.51 4.21 12.87
C THR A 43 -24.13 4.89 12.82
N ASN A 44 -24.13 6.18 13.14
CA ASN A 44 -22.96 7.06 13.27
C ASN A 44 -22.17 6.73 14.54
N SER A 45 -20.83 6.82 14.47
CA SER A 45 -19.99 6.95 15.66
C SER A 45 -18.89 8.00 15.44
N VAL A 46 -18.98 9.06 16.24
CA VAL A 46 -18.02 10.16 16.41
C VAL A 46 -16.67 9.61 16.90
N ARG A 47 -15.55 10.00 16.29
CA ARG A 47 -14.21 9.70 16.82
C ARG A 47 -13.24 10.87 16.73
N VAL A 48 -12.48 10.97 17.81
CA VAL A 48 -11.50 11.98 18.21
C VAL A 48 -10.25 11.89 17.35
N ALA A 49 -9.78 13.03 16.83
CA ALA A 49 -8.58 13.13 16.00
C ALA A 49 -7.31 12.67 16.75
N GLN A 50 -6.55 11.77 16.12
CA GLN A 50 -5.24 11.30 16.59
C GLN A 50 -4.13 11.92 15.73
N GLN A 51 -3.21 12.67 16.36
CA GLN A 51 -2.02 13.26 15.73
C GLN A 51 -0.80 12.35 15.96
N LYS A 52 0.02 12.07 14.92
CA LYS A 52 1.22 11.22 15.01
C LYS A 52 2.33 11.66 14.02
N ILE A 53 3.60 11.53 14.42
CA ILE A 53 4.85 12.21 13.94
C ILE A 53 5.88 11.23 13.33
N TYR A 54 6.24 11.29 12.03
CA TYR A 54 7.31 10.45 11.38
C TYR A 54 8.77 10.81 11.76
N VAL A 55 9.89 10.46 11.07
CA VAL A 55 11.27 11.05 11.20
C VAL A 55 12.20 10.54 10.04
N ASP A 56 12.83 11.41 9.22
CA ASP A 56 13.91 11.11 8.25
C ASP A 56 15.21 11.84 8.62
N ALA A 57 16.34 11.14 8.56
CA ALA A 57 17.68 11.65 8.81
C ALA A 57 18.64 11.31 7.66
N ASN A 58 19.40 12.31 7.18
CA ASN A 58 20.47 12.11 6.20
C ASN A 58 21.81 12.59 6.76
N ILE A 59 22.85 11.77 6.59
CA ILE A 59 24.25 12.08 6.94
C ILE A 59 25.06 12.11 5.63
N TYR A 60 25.87 13.15 5.43
CA TYR A 60 26.78 13.26 4.28
C TYR A 60 28.23 12.96 4.68
N GLY A 61 28.88 12.09 3.91
CA GLY A 61 30.33 11.80 3.88
C GLY A 61 30.53 10.35 3.44
N GLY A 62 31.50 9.91 2.64
CA GLY A 62 32.66 10.47 1.93
C GLY A 62 33.35 9.25 1.26
N ARG A 63 33.89 9.42 0.05
CA ARG A 63 34.39 8.35 -0.85
C ARG A 63 35.39 7.36 -0.22
N GLN A 64 35.33 6.09 -0.65
CA GLN A 64 36.51 5.20 -0.70
C GLN A 64 36.56 4.36 -2.00
N PRO A 65 37.77 3.90 -2.42
CA PRO A 65 38.09 3.57 -3.80
C PRO A 65 38.04 2.06 -4.11
N GLN A 66 37.77 1.70 -5.38
CA GLN A 66 37.89 0.33 -5.87
C GLN A 66 39.25 0.06 -6.52
N LEU A 67 39.89 -1.03 -6.10
CA LEU A 67 41.09 -1.60 -6.70
C LEU A 67 40.72 -2.64 -7.78
N ARG A 68 41.33 -2.49 -8.96
CA ARG A 68 41.42 -3.47 -10.05
C ARG A 68 42.52 -4.49 -9.75
N HIS A 69 42.34 -5.74 -10.21
CA HIS A 69 43.28 -6.42 -11.11
C HIS A 69 42.82 -7.82 -11.52
N GLY A 70 43.17 -8.23 -12.74
CA GLY A 70 43.76 -9.56 -12.95
C GLY A 70 43.03 -10.50 -13.90
N THR A 71 43.62 -10.71 -15.07
CA THR A 71 43.12 -11.42 -16.26
C THR A 71 43.57 -12.90 -16.30
N ALA A 72 42.65 -13.81 -16.71
CA ALA A 72 42.79 -14.94 -17.66
C ALA A 72 43.81 -16.10 -17.41
N PRO A 73 43.86 -17.17 -18.24
CA PRO A 73 42.79 -18.05 -18.81
C PRO A 73 43.15 -19.56 -18.73
N GLY A 74 42.28 -20.48 -19.15
CA GLY A 74 42.72 -21.84 -19.50
C GLY A 74 41.66 -22.93 -19.71
N GLU A 75 41.62 -23.43 -20.95
CA GLU A 75 41.48 -24.85 -21.34
C GLU A 75 40.11 -25.53 -21.60
N MET A 76 39.86 -25.66 -22.91
CA MET A 76 39.72 -26.91 -23.70
C MET A 76 38.59 -27.92 -23.43
N TRP A 77 37.77 -28.07 -24.47
CA TRP A 77 36.86 -29.19 -24.78
C TRP A 77 37.62 -30.49 -25.11
N PRO A 78 36.97 -31.67 -25.04
CA PRO A 78 36.45 -32.23 -26.29
C PRO A 78 35.10 -33.01 -26.23
N ARG A 79 34.38 -32.85 -27.35
CA ARG A 79 33.47 -33.72 -28.15
C ARG A 79 32.82 -35.01 -27.60
N ARG A 80 31.55 -35.17 -28.00
CA ARG A 80 30.69 -36.38 -28.05
C ARG A 80 31.24 -37.51 -28.93
N PRO A 81 30.61 -38.70 -28.83
CA PRO A 81 30.08 -39.38 -30.02
C PRO A 81 28.59 -39.80 -29.94
N GLN A 82 28.08 -40.22 -31.10
CA GLN A 82 26.70 -40.46 -31.55
C GLN A 82 26.14 -41.88 -31.28
N HIS A 83 24.81 -41.96 -31.15
CA HIS A 83 23.80 -42.84 -31.78
C HIS A 83 24.05 -44.37 -31.98
N SER A 84 23.08 -45.19 -31.54
CA SER A 84 22.69 -46.45 -32.20
C SER A 84 21.28 -46.91 -31.78
N ASP A 85 20.45 -47.29 -32.76
CA ASP A 85 19.06 -47.78 -32.69
C ASP A 85 18.96 -49.34 -32.54
N PRO A 86 17.76 -49.93 -32.30
CA PRO A 86 17.51 -51.26 -31.68
C PRO A 86 17.22 -52.38 -32.71
N PRO A 87 17.06 -53.70 -32.35
CA PRO A 87 15.74 -54.36 -32.09
C PRO A 87 15.86 -55.74 -31.31
N PRO A 88 14.96 -56.78 -31.40
CA PRO A 88 13.48 -56.90 -31.45
C PRO A 88 12.83 -57.92 -30.43
N ASN A 89 11.49 -57.80 -30.29
CA ASN A 89 10.42 -58.81 -30.09
C ASN A 89 10.49 -59.96 -29.04
N ALA A 90 9.51 -59.98 -28.14
CA ALA A 90 8.83 -61.21 -27.66
C ALA A 90 7.33 -60.94 -27.37
N LYS A 91 6.47 -61.90 -27.74
CA LYS A 91 5.00 -61.86 -27.68
C LYS A 91 4.43 -62.50 -26.39
N ALA A 92 3.15 -62.16 -26.12
CA ALA A 92 2.15 -62.77 -25.22
C ALA A 92 2.30 -62.43 -23.72
N SER A 93 1.27 -62.17 -22.93
CA SER A 93 -0.10 -62.71 -22.92
C SER A 93 -1.06 -61.82 -22.11
N THR A 94 -2.34 -61.90 -22.47
CA THR A 94 -3.53 -61.23 -21.91
C THR A 94 -3.84 -61.67 -20.48
N THR A 95 -3.84 -60.74 -19.51
CA THR A 95 -4.65 -60.76 -18.27
C THR A 95 -4.41 -59.48 -17.45
N MET A 96 -5.01 -58.37 -17.87
CA MET A 96 -4.95 -57.12 -17.09
C MET A 96 -6.26 -56.37 -17.19
N ARG A 97 -7.29 -56.88 -16.51
CA ARG A 97 -8.56 -56.18 -16.29
C ARG A 97 -9.05 -56.49 -14.88
N LEU A 98 -8.35 -55.94 -13.88
CA LEU A 98 -8.89 -55.62 -12.54
C LEU A 98 -7.87 -54.95 -11.60
N GLY A 99 -6.64 -54.64 -12.07
CA GLY A 99 -5.59 -54.02 -11.24
C GLY A 99 -5.42 -52.50 -11.38
N LEU A 100 -6.14 -51.83 -12.29
CA LEU A 100 -5.94 -50.40 -12.59
C LEU A 100 -6.87 -49.43 -11.84
N LEU A 101 -7.90 -49.93 -11.15
CA LEU A 101 -8.82 -49.10 -10.36
C LEU A 101 -8.37 -48.93 -8.90
N SER A 102 -7.56 -49.86 -8.37
CA SER A 102 -7.05 -49.79 -6.99
C SER A 102 -5.79 -48.93 -6.87
N THR A 103 -4.97 -48.86 -7.92
CA THR A 103 -3.75 -48.03 -7.93
C THR A 103 -4.05 -46.53 -8.05
N ALA A 104 -5.16 -46.14 -8.69
CA ALA A 104 -5.60 -44.75 -8.76
C ALA A 104 -6.11 -44.20 -7.41
N ALA A 105 -6.76 -45.05 -6.60
CA ALA A 105 -7.24 -44.66 -5.26
C ALA A 105 -6.10 -44.54 -4.24
N VAL A 106 -5.05 -45.37 -4.35
CA VAL A 106 -3.88 -45.33 -3.46
C VAL A 106 -2.95 -44.16 -3.81
N LEU A 107 -2.86 -43.75 -5.09
CA LEU A 107 -2.12 -42.54 -5.49
C LEU A 107 -2.80 -41.22 -5.08
N LEU A 108 -4.12 -41.22 -4.87
CA LEU A 108 -4.87 -40.06 -4.38
C LEU A 108 -4.79 -39.88 -2.85
N LEU A 109 -4.39 -40.92 -2.10
CA LEU A 109 -4.30 -40.90 -0.64
C LEU A 109 -2.88 -40.65 -0.10
N GLN A 110 -1.84 -40.65 -0.94
CA GLN A 110 -0.44 -40.43 -0.53
C GLN A 110 0.04 -38.96 -0.62
N LEU A 111 -0.82 -38.00 -0.98
CA LEU A 111 -0.49 -36.57 -1.02
C LEU A 111 -0.86 -35.81 0.27
N SER A 112 -1.22 -36.52 1.34
CA SER A 112 -1.61 -35.94 2.63
C SER A 112 -0.56 -36.20 3.72
N SER A 113 0.71 -35.90 3.47
CA SER A 113 1.68 -35.69 4.56
C SER A 113 1.71 -34.21 4.91
N ALA A 114 1.00 -33.83 5.96
CA ALA A 114 1.12 -32.51 6.56
C ALA A 114 2.54 -32.36 7.13
N GLN A 115 3.38 -31.56 6.48
CA GLN A 115 4.61 -31.09 7.09
C GLN A 115 4.25 -30.00 8.09
N SER A 116 4.69 -30.20 9.33
CA SER A 116 4.60 -29.25 10.42
C SER A 116 5.23 -27.93 9.99
N ASN A 117 4.43 -26.88 9.86
CA ASN A 117 4.94 -25.51 9.72
C ASN A 117 5.60 -25.12 11.04
N ALA A 118 6.89 -25.42 11.18
CA ALA A 118 7.72 -24.81 12.18
C ALA A 118 7.91 -23.34 11.78
N THR A 119 7.10 -22.48 12.40
CA THR A 119 7.21 -21.02 12.32
C THR A 119 8.59 -20.63 12.85
N ALA A 120 9.54 -20.32 11.98
CA ALA A 120 10.68 -19.51 12.39
C ALA A 120 10.12 -18.13 12.75
N PRO A 121 10.31 -17.64 13.99
CA PRO A 121 9.80 -16.34 14.37
C PRO A 121 10.42 -15.29 13.45
N ALA A 122 9.55 -14.55 12.75
CA ALA A 122 9.94 -13.39 11.99
C ALA A 122 10.71 -12.44 12.92
N LEU A 123 11.83 -11.92 12.42
CA LEU A 123 12.61 -10.84 13.01
C LEU A 123 11.72 -9.59 13.12
N SER A 124 10.86 -9.57 14.13
CA SER A 124 10.38 -8.34 14.72
C SER A 124 11.55 -7.82 15.56
N ALA A 125 12.03 -6.61 15.24
CA ALA A 125 13.03 -5.95 16.06
C ALA A 125 12.57 -6.01 17.54
N PRO A 126 13.43 -6.47 18.47
CA PRO A 126 13.04 -6.63 19.86
C PRO A 126 12.63 -5.27 20.40
N GLN A 127 11.36 -5.14 20.81
CA GLN A 127 10.91 -3.94 21.48
C GLN A 127 11.52 -3.94 22.88
N GLN A 128 12.56 -3.13 23.10
CA GLN A 128 13.18 -3.00 24.40
C GLN A 128 12.24 -2.23 25.34
N LEU A 129 11.42 -2.97 26.10
CA LEU A 129 10.58 -2.41 27.14
C LEU A 129 11.47 -1.88 28.27
N LEU A 130 11.67 -0.56 28.31
CA LEU A 130 12.36 0.08 29.43
C LEU A 130 11.43 0.18 30.66
N PRO A 131 11.98 0.26 31.88
CA PRO A 131 11.19 0.40 33.11
C PRO A 131 10.35 1.68 33.10
N GLY A 132 9.18 1.63 33.74
CA GLY A 132 8.32 2.81 33.92
C GLY A 132 9.06 3.94 34.64
N GLY A 133 9.12 5.12 34.01
CA GLY A 133 9.84 6.29 34.54
C GLY A 133 11.21 6.55 33.91
N PHE A 134 11.55 5.90 32.80
CA PHE A 134 12.81 6.12 32.09
C PHE A 134 13.02 7.59 31.71
N VAL A 135 14.14 8.17 32.18
CA VAL A 135 14.64 9.48 31.78
C VAL A 135 15.92 9.25 30.98
N PRO A 136 16.01 9.75 29.73
CA PRO A 136 17.22 9.62 28.93
C PRO A 136 18.45 10.17 29.66
N PRO A 137 19.58 9.45 29.64
CA PRO A 137 20.81 9.89 30.30
C PRO A 137 21.25 11.24 29.70
N GLN A 138 21.50 12.25 30.53
CA GLN A 138 21.82 13.62 30.10
C GLN A 138 23.28 13.76 29.62
N VAL A 139 23.67 12.94 28.64
CA VAL A 139 25.02 12.86 28.06
C VAL A 139 25.21 13.79 26.86
N TRP A 140 24.11 14.31 26.30
CA TRP A 140 24.10 15.18 25.12
C TRP A 140 23.69 16.61 25.44
N GLU A 141 24.20 17.55 24.67
CA GLU A 141 23.71 18.92 24.57
C GLU A 141 23.46 19.31 23.12
N ASN A 142 22.33 19.97 22.87
CA ASN A 142 21.99 20.48 21.56
C ASN A 142 22.51 21.91 21.43
N THR A 143 23.58 22.11 20.67
CA THR A 143 24.21 23.43 20.51
C THR A 143 23.35 24.36 19.66
N ASN A 144 22.90 23.88 18.50
CA ASN A 144 22.03 24.63 17.60
C ASN A 144 20.91 23.72 17.08
N LEU A 145 19.66 24.18 17.19
CA LEU A 145 18.49 23.48 16.70
C LEU A 145 17.69 24.37 15.73
N VAL A 146 17.50 23.90 14.51
CA VAL A 146 16.70 24.56 13.48
C VAL A 146 15.53 23.66 13.13
N ARG A 147 14.33 24.02 13.59
CA ARG A 147 13.09 23.35 13.21
C ARG A 147 12.49 24.06 11.99
N THR A 148 12.16 23.32 10.95
CA THR A 148 11.45 23.81 9.77
C THR A 148 10.13 23.07 9.65
N THR A 149 9.01 23.77 9.80
CA THR A 149 7.66 23.22 9.68
C THR A 149 7.09 23.65 8.32
N ASN A 150 6.80 22.71 7.44
CA ASN A 150 6.17 22.92 6.15
C ASN A 150 4.67 22.62 6.23
N LEU A 151 3.85 23.62 5.88
CA LEU A 151 2.38 23.59 5.84
C LEU A 151 1.80 23.74 4.42
N GLU A 152 2.61 23.56 3.38
CA GLU A 152 2.20 23.68 1.97
C GLU A 152 1.30 22.51 1.49
N LYS A 153 1.36 21.38 2.20
CA LYS A 153 0.54 20.18 1.99
C LYS A 153 -0.59 20.08 3.01
N ALA A 154 -1.54 19.17 2.77
CA ALA A 154 -2.67 18.86 3.65
C ALA A 154 -2.28 18.17 4.97
N TYR A 155 -1.01 17.84 5.14
CA TYR A 155 -0.40 17.37 6.38
C TYR A 155 0.88 18.15 6.67
N VAL A 156 1.32 18.12 7.92
CA VAL A 156 2.48 18.90 8.36
C VAL A 156 3.76 18.10 8.16
N ARG A 157 4.83 18.72 7.65
CA ARG A 157 6.18 18.13 7.65
C ARG A 157 7.12 18.97 8.50
N GLU A 158 7.65 18.43 9.60
CA GLU A 158 8.64 19.08 10.46
C GLU A 158 10.03 18.47 10.25
N THR A 159 10.99 19.27 9.81
CA THR A 159 12.41 18.88 9.74
C THR A 159 13.20 19.61 10.82
N ILE A 160 13.75 18.87 11.77
CA ILE A 160 14.63 19.35 12.82
C ILE A 160 16.07 19.04 12.43
N ASN A 161 16.86 20.08 12.21
CA ASN A 161 18.31 19.96 12.07
C ASN A 161 18.95 20.37 13.40
N VAL A 162 19.60 19.43 14.08
CA VAL A 162 20.21 19.65 15.39
C VAL A 162 21.69 19.28 15.37
N VAL A 163 22.51 20.15 15.95
CA VAL A 163 23.92 19.86 16.23
C VAL A 163 24.02 19.36 17.67
N VAL A 164 24.28 18.07 17.81
CA VAL A 164 24.44 17.40 19.11
C VAL A 164 25.91 17.35 19.50
N THR A 165 26.23 17.68 20.74
CA THR A 165 27.59 17.67 21.29
C THR A 165 27.64 16.74 22.50
N ASN A 166 28.61 15.83 22.52
CA ASN A 166 28.79 14.88 23.62
C ASN A 166 29.40 15.59 24.84
N LYS A 167 28.68 15.64 25.96
CA LYS A 167 29.14 16.21 27.24
C LYS A 167 29.84 15.19 28.14
N ASP A 168 29.61 13.90 27.92
CA ASP A 168 30.14 12.86 28.77
C ASP A 168 31.64 12.61 28.52
N ALA A 169 32.32 12.08 29.53
CA ALA A 169 33.73 11.67 29.45
C ALA A 169 33.93 10.40 28.61
N LYS A 170 32.85 9.63 28.38
CA LYS A 170 32.86 8.42 27.57
C LYS A 170 32.32 8.69 26.16
N PRO A 171 32.79 7.94 25.14
CA PRO A 171 32.15 7.95 23.83
C PRO A 171 30.70 7.48 23.92
N GLN A 172 29.79 8.16 23.22
CA GLN A 172 28.36 7.87 23.25
C GLN A 172 27.85 7.53 21.85
N SER A 173 27.01 6.50 21.75
CA SER A 173 26.43 6.01 20.49
C SER A 173 24.90 6.10 20.47
N GLU A 174 24.26 6.45 21.58
CA GLU A 174 22.80 6.42 21.70
C GLU A 174 22.23 7.83 21.84
N TYR A 175 21.24 8.18 21.03
CA TYR A 175 20.51 9.45 21.11
C TYR A 175 19.02 9.19 21.20
N TYR A 176 18.32 9.97 22.04
CA TYR A 176 16.90 9.77 22.32
C TYR A 176 16.09 10.95 21.77
N VAL A 177 15.19 10.67 20.84
CA VAL A 177 14.26 11.64 20.26
C VAL A 177 12.95 11.57 21.03
N ARG A 178 12.43 12.70 21.48
CA ARG A 178 11.16 12.76 22.21
C ARG A 178 9.97 12.83 21.25
N ASP A 179 8.98 11.96 21.44
CA ASP A 179 7.71 12.01 20.71
C ASP A 179 6.78 13.11 21.28
N LYS A 180 5.99 13.75 20.41
CA LYS A 180 4.83 14.56 20.82
C LYS A 180 3.54 13.72 20.68
N LYS A 181 3.35 12.66 21.46
CA LYS A 181 2.02 12.00 21.56
C LYS A 181 1.35 12.18 22.92
N LYS A 182 0.08 12.56 22.88
CA LYS A 182 -0.97 11.99 23.75
C LYS A 182 -1.36 10.63 23.15
N ALA A 183 -1.05 9.57 23.87
CA ALA A 183 -1.55 8.18 23.83
C ALA A 183 -2.10 7.60 22.50
N GLY A 184 -1.42 6.57 21.98
CA GLY A 184 -1.98 5.62 21.01
C GLY A 184 -0.89 4.96 20.18
N GLY A 185 -0.76 3.64 20.31
CA GLY A 185 0.40 2.84 19.90
C GLY A 185 0.76 2.78 18.42
N ASP A 186 1.82 2.02 18.21
CA ASP A 186 2.46 1.53 16.99
C ASP A 186 3.56 2.39 16.36
N LYS A 187 4.59 1.61 15.98
CA LYS A 187 6.02 1.86 15.87
C LYS A 187 6.38 2.90 14.81
N PHE A 188 7.45 3.65 15.06
CA PHE A 188 8.08 4.52 14.08
C PHE A 188 9.45 3.99 13.69
N GLU A 189 9.74 3.97 12.39
CA GLU A 189 11.09 3.80 11.87
C GLU A 189 11.66 5.17 11.51
N VAL A 190 12.84 5.47 12.06
CA VAL A 190 13.65 6.63 11.67
C VAL A 190 14.42 6.23 10.41
N ALA A 191 14.04 6.75 9.24
CA ALA A 191 14.78 6.48 8.02
C ALA A 191 16.14 7.19 8.06
N THR A 192 17.18 6.44 8.43
CA THR A 192 18.61 6.75 8.20
C THR A 192 19.24 5.50 7.61
N ALA A 193 20.35 5.62 6.88
CA ALA A 193 21.15 4.50 6.36
C ALA A 193 21.81 3.63 7.46
N GLY A 194 21.00 3.01 8.33
CA GLY A 194 21.36 2.41 9.63
C GLY A 194 21.32 3.48 10.73
N PRO A 195 20.39 3.40 11.72
CA PRO A 195 20.24 2.27 12.65
C PRO A 195 18.79 1.90 13.05
N ALA A 196 18.62 0.75 13.73
CA ALA A 196 17.33 0.31 14.27
C ALA A 196 16.86 1.21 15.43
N ALA A 197 15.63 1.73 15.33
CA ALA A 197 14.94 2.42 16.40
C ALA A 197 14.07 1.43 17.21
N GLU A 198 14.28 1.39 18.52
CA GLU A 198 13.46 0.62 19.46
C GLU A 198 12.65 1.60 20.31
N GLU A 199 11.38 1.28 20.56
CA GLU A 199 10.49 2.08 21.41
C GLU A 199 10.58 1.65 22.88
N PRO A 200 11.22 2.44 23.75
CA PRO A 200 11.08 2.30 25.18
C PRO A 200 9.75 2.87 25.70
N ASN A 201 8.98 2.05 26.41
CA ASN A 201 7.75 2.47 27.05
C ASN A 201 8.01 3.01 28.46
N ALA A 202 7.81 4.30 28.69
CA ALA A 202 7.70 4.87 30.03
C ALA A 202 6.45 5.76 30.09
N GLY A 203 5.75 5.76 31.24
CA GLY A 203 4.46 6.44 31.43
C GLY A 203 4.38 7.83 30.79
N HIS A 204 3.34 8.02 29.98
CA HIS A 204 2.96 9.24 29.23
C HIS A 204 3.94 9.82 28.20
N GLN A 205 5.21 9.40 28.12
CA GLN A 205 6.19 9.95 27.19
C GLN A 205 6.93 8.86 26.41
N HIS A 206 6.75 8.86 25.09
CA HIS A 206 7.45 7.95 24.18
C HIS A 206 8.75 8.59 23.70
N TYR A 207 9.80 7.78 23.63
CA TYR A 207 11.09 8.17 23.05
C TYR A 207 11.46 7.20 21.92
N TYR A 208 12.20 7.69 20.93
CA TYR A 208 12.85 6.87 19.91
C TYR A 208 14.34 6.84 20.17
N LEU A 209 14.92 5.64 20.22
CA LEU A 209 16.36 5.46 20.31
C LEU A 209 16.98 5.48 18.91
N VAL A 210 17.99 6.33 18.71
CA VAL A 210 18.82 6.40 17.50
C VAL A 210 20.22 5.91 17.89
N ARG A 211 20.70 4.82 17.29
CA ARG A 211 22.03 4.24 17.56
C ARG A 211 23.05 4.61 16.49
N PHE A 212 24.02 5.46 16.77
CA PHE A 212 25.03 5.84 15.79
C PHE A 212 25.94 4.65 15.39
N PRO A 213 26.31 4.53 14.11
CA PRO A 213 27.22 3.48 13.64
C PRO A 213 28.63 3.64 14.22
N GLU A 214 29.07 4.87 14.43
CA GLU A 214 30.34 5.19 15.08
C GLU A 214 30.10 5.98 16.38
N PRO A 215 30.69 5.57 17.52
CA PRO A 215 30.57 6.30 18.77
C PRO A 215 31.20 7.71 18.68
N VAL A 216 30.47 8.72 19.14
CA VAL A 216 30.96 10.10 19.14
C VAL A 216 31.88 10.30 20.34
N LYS A 217 33.12 10.74 20.07
CA LYS A 217 34.13 11.04 21.09
C LYS A 217 33.66 12.12 22.08
N PRO A 218 34.19 12.15 23.31
CA PRO A 218 33.94 13.24 24.26
C PRO A 218 34.20 14.61 23.62
N LYS A 219 33.29 15.58 23.82
CA LYS A 219 33.31 16.92 23.17
C LYS A 219 33.20 16.91 21.64
N GLY A 220 33.05 15.75 21.01
CA GLY A 220 32.73 15.62 19.60
C GLY A 220 31.32 16.14 19.31
N SER A 221 31.12 16.65 18.09
CA SER A 221 29.81 17.13 17.64
C SER A 221 29.36 16.39 16.38
N LEU A 222 28.06 16.14 16.28
CA LEU A 222 27.41 15.47 15.16
C LEU A 222 26.18 16.28 14.75
N THR A 223 25.90 16.37 13.44
CA THR A 223 24.68 17.01 12.95
C THR A 223 23.66 15.94 12.60
N LEU A 224 22.46 16.04 13.17
CA LEU A 224 21.33 15.16 12.91
C LEU A 224 20.25 15.95 12.17
N ALA A 225 19.75 15.41 11.07
CA ALA A 225 18.48 15.82 10.48
C ALA A 225 17.40 14.86 10.97
N ILE A 226 16.23 15.32 11.36
CA ILE A 226 15.12 14.52 11.91
C ILE A 226 13.84 15.04 11.26
N SER A 227 13.20 14.29 10.35
CA SER A 227 12.14 14.83 9.48
C SER A 227 10.83 14.07 9.53
N TYR A 228 9.76 14.70 9.96
CA TYR A 228 8.57 13.97 10.30
C TYR A 228 7.27 14.55 9.82
N HIS A 229 6.29 13.68 9.62
CA HIS A 229 4.97 14.05 9.15
C HIS A 229 4.00 13.99 10.31
N ILE A 230 3.18 15.03 10.47
CA ILE A 230 2.08 15.06 11.44
C ILE A 230 0.77 15.01 10.68
N LEU A 231 0.08 13.87 10.79
CA LEU A 231 -1.25 13.68 10.21
C LEU A 231 -2.33 14.24 11.14
N GLY A 232 -3.44 14.68 10.54
CA GLY A 232 -4.61 15.17 11.29
C GLY A 232 -4.35 16.38 12.19
N ALA A 233 -3.27 17.13 11.96
CA ALA A 233 -2.88 18.26 12.80
C ALA A 233 -3.48 19.61 12.39
N LEU A 234 -4.07 19.68 11.20
CA LEU A 234 -4.66 20.89 10.65
C LEU A 234 -6.17 20.87 10.89
N SER A 235 -6.71 22.00 11.37
CA SER A 235 -8.16 22.15 11.57
C SER A 235 -8.69 23.42 10.87
N PRO A 236 -9.82 23.34 10.15
CA PRO A 236 -10.43 24.51 9.53
C PRO A 236 -11.01 25.47 10.57
N LEU A 237 -10.76 26.77 10.38
CA LEU A 237 -11.35 27.85 11.18
C LEU A 237 -11.69 29.06 10.29
N PRO A 238 -12.98 29.36 10.03
CA PRO A 238 -14.18 28.70 10.57
C PRO A 238 -14.33 27.25 10.08
N ALA A 239 -15.03 26.43 10.87
CA ALA A 239 -15.28 25.03 10.50
C ALA A 239 -16.18 24.91 9.28
N ALA A 240 -17.09 25.87 9.08
CA ALA A 240 -18.03 25.96 7.97
C ALA A 240 -17.74 27.19 7.10
N ILE A 241 -17.78 27.04 5.78
CA ILE A 241 -17.61 28.14 4.80
C ILE A 241 -18.66 28.06 3.70
N GLN A 242 -18.97 29.18 3.05
CA GLN A 242 -19.74 29.19 1.81
C GLN A 242 -18.94 28.56 0.67
N GLN A 243 -19.62 28.18 -0.42
CA GLN A 243 -19.01 27.46 -1.54
C GLN A 243 -17.92 28.28 -2.27
N ASP A 244 -18.05 29.61 -2.25
CA ASP A 244 -17.17 30.60 -2.87
C ASP A 244 -16.23 31.30 -1.88
N GLU A 245 -16.32 30.97 -0.60
CA GLU A 245 -15.47 31.55 0.45
C GLU A 245 -14.08 30.91 0.50
N LYS A 246 -13.11 31.69 1.01
CA LYS A 246 -11.76 31.23 1.26
C LYS A 246 -11.73 30.32 2.50
N GLN A 247 -11.01 29.20 2.39
CA GLN A 247 -10.73 28.34 3.53
C GLN A 247 -9.46 28.76 4.25
N TYR A 248 -9.52 28.78 5.58
CA TYR A 248 -8.37 28.98 6.44
C TYR A 248 -8.16 27.78 7.36
N LEU A 249 -6.90 27.38 7.53
CA LEU A 249 -6.50 26.31 8.44
C LEU A 249 -5.74 26.88 9.61
N THR A 250 -5.88 26.21 10.74
CA THR A 250 -5.16 26.48 11.97
C THR A 250 -4.16 25.38 12.24
N TYR A 251 -2.94 25.77 12.62
CA TYR A 251 -1.92 24.85 13.11
C TYR A 251 -1.40 25.35 14.46
N ALA A 252 -1.47 24.48 15.47
CA ALA A 252 -0.98 24.76 16.81
C ALA A 252 0.31 23.97 17.07
N PHE A 253 1.34 24.67 17.54
CA PHE A 253 2.63 24.09 17.88
C PHE A 253 3.24 24.83 19.07
N SER A 254 4.38 24.34 19.57
CA SER A 254 5.15 25.03 20.62
C SER A 254 6.28 25.80 19.98
N ALA A 255 6.56 27.07 20.36
CA ALA A 255 7.71 27.84 19.88
C ALA A 255 9.03 27.10 20.09
N TYR A 256 9.17 26.43 21.23
CA TYR A 256 10.29 25.55 21.54
C TYR A 256 10.11 24.16 20.91
N ALA A 257 11.20 23.59 20.42
CA ALA A 257 11.24 22.22 19.91
C ALA A 257 11.18 21.20 21.05
N PRO A 258 10.41 20.10 20.91
CA PRO A 258 10.44 19.03 21.89
C PRO A 258 11.80 18.32 21.82
N SER A 259 12.58 18.44 22.89
CA SER A 259 13.88 17.78 23.02
C SER A 259 13.96 17.06 24.35
N ALA A 260 14.65 15.92 24.37
CA ALA A 260 15.02 15.21 25.60
C ALA A 260 16.23 15.86 26.32
N TYR A 261 16.98 16.70 25.59
CA TYR A 261 18.23 17.31 26.04
C TYR A 261 18.13 18.84 26.08
N THR A 262 18.98 19.46 26.89
CA THR A 262 19.13 20.92 26.96
C THR A 262 19.57 21.47 25.61
N THR A 263 18.88 22.49 25.12
CA THR A 263 19.16 23.13 23.84
C THR A 263 19.62 24.56 24.06
N LEU A 264 20.81 24.92 23.60
CA LEU A 264 21.39 26.25 23.80
C LEU A 264 20.70 27.29 22.91
N LYS A 265 20.67 27.06 21.59
CA LYS A 265 20.04 27.97 20.63
C LYS A 265 19.03 27.23 19.79
N GLN A 266 17.85 27.81 19.64
CA GLN A 266 16.83 27.25 18.76
C GLN A 266 16.10 28.31 17.94
N LYS A 267 15.71 27.94 16.72
CA LYS A 267 14.83 28.75 15.87
C LYS A 267 13.84 27.86 15.14
N THR A 268 12.66 28.41 14.86
CA THR A 268 11.62 27.72 14.09
C THR A 268 11.28 28.50 12.84
N LYS A 269 11.39 27.86 11.69
CA LYS A 269 10.96 28.38 10.39
C LYS A 269 9.66 27.71 10.00
N LEU A 270 8.67 28.50 9.62
CA LEU A 270 7.37 28.05 9.16
C LEU A 270 7.23 28.43 7.68
N LYS A 271 6.94 27.44 6.84
CA LYS A 271 6.68 27.63 5.41
C LYS A 271 5.20 27.46 5.14
N LEU A 272 4.57 28.52 4.63
CA LEU A 272 3.14 28.55 4.32
C LEU A 272 2.91 28.46 2.81
N PRO A 273 1.72 27.99 2.36
CA PRO A 273 1.38 27.91 0.94
C PRO A 273 1.29 29.30 0.28
N ASN A 274 0.80 30.31 1.00
CA ASN A 274 0.61 31.69 0.54
C ASN A 274 1.02 32.69 1.63
N SER A 275 0.94 33.98 1.31
CA SER A 275 1.23 35.08 2.23
C SER A 275 0.01 35.58 3.02
N ASP A 276 -1.18 35.01 2.79
CA ASP A 276 -2.44 35.38 3.44
C ASP A 276 -2.57 34.67 4.80
N VAL A 277 -2.16 35.38 5.84
CA VAL A 277 -2.05 34.88 7.22
C VAL A 277 -2.75 35.88 8.14
N PRO A 278 -4.07 35.74 8.33
CA PRO A 278 -4.85 36.71 9.09
C PRO A 278 -4.51 36.72 10.59
N GLU A 279 -4.04 35.61 11.16
CA GLU A 279 -3.81 35.49 12.60
C GLU A 279 -2.59 34.62 12.89
N TYR A 280 -1.71 35.10 13.77
CA TYR A 280 -0.53 34.38 14.22
C TYR A 280 -0.13 34.89 15.62
N THR A 281 0.45 34.01 16.43
CA THR A 281 0.93 34.39 17.76
C THR A 281 2.23 35.18 17.65
N THR A 282 2.35 36.31 18.37
CA THR A 282 3.62 37.04 18.52
C THR A 282 4.33 36.61 19.80
N THR A 283 5.64 36.48 19.74
CA THR A 283 6.50 35.99 20.84
C THR A 283 7.40 37.11 21.36
N ALA A 284 6.81 38.29 21.57
CA ALA A 284 7.53 39.48 22.02
C ALA A 284 8.23 39.21 23.37
N GLY A 285 9.53 39.52 23.44
CA GLY A 285 10.35 39.37 24.65
C GLY A 285 10.99 38.00 24.87
N LEU A 286 10.70 36.99 24.05
CA LEU A 286 11.34 35.67 24.12
C LEU A 286 12.68 35.62 23.37
N SER A 287 12.80 36.38 22.28
CA SER A 287 14.05 36.57 21.56
C SER A 287 14.84 37.70 22.22
N GLY A 288 16.15 37.50 22.45
CA GLY A 288 17.04 38.56 22.96
C GLY A 288 17.33 39.69 21.96
N SER A 289 16.68 39.67 20.79
CA SER A 289 16.81 40.67 19.72
C SER A 289 15.69 41.71 19.77
N SER A 290 16.01 42.97 19.47
CA SER A 290 15.04 44.09 19.34
C SER A 290 14.15 44.02 18.09
N SER A 291 14.26 42.98 17.27
CA SER A 291 13.44 42.76 16.06
C SER A 291 12.08 42.14 16.40
N PRO A 292 11.03 42.40 15.59
CA PRO A 292 9.72 41.78 15.77
C PRO A 292 9.82 40.26 15.59
N ASP A 293 9.14 39.51 16.46
CA ASP A 293 9.09 38.05 16.47
C ASP A 293 7.62 37.59 16.36
N PRO A 294 7.23 36.93 15.25
CA PRO A 294 8.06 36.36 14.19
C PRO A 294 8.55 37.36 13.12
N GLN A 295 9.73 37.08 12.55
CA GLN A 295 10.19 37.76 11.33
C GLN A 295 9.44 37.21 10.12
N ARG A 296 8.70 38.08 9.42
CA ARG A 296 7.92 37.74 8.22
C ARG A 296 8.72 38.03 6.95
N GLN A 297 8.83 37.03 6.08
CA GLN A 297 9.38 37.15 4.73
C GLN A 297 8.41 36.51 3.73
N GLY A 298 7.42 37.29 3.27
CA GLY A 298 6.40 36.80 2.35
C GLY A 298 5.56 35.68 2.97
N ARG A 299 5.77 34.44 2.49
CA ARG A 299 5.12 33.21 2.97
C ARG A 299 5.87 32.49 4.09
N ASP A 300 7.10 32.91 4.38
CA ASP A 300 7.94 32.29 5.40
C ASP A 300 7.90 33.12 6.69
N PHE A 301 7.72 32.44 7.82
CA PHE A 301 7.71 33.04 9.16
C PHE A 301 8.83 32.43 9.99
N THR A 302 9.67 33.25 10.60
CA THR A 302 10.78 32.77 11.45
C THR A 302 10.56 33.23 12.89
N TYR A 303 10.43 32.26 13.79
CA TYR A 303 10.34 32.44 15.24
C TYR A 303 11.71 32.24 15.89
N GLY A 304 12.12 33.20 16.72
CA GLY A 304 13.45 33.22 17.35
C GLY A 304 14.55 33.78 16.43
N THR A 305 15.83 33.67 16.76
CA THR A 305 16.49 32.70 17.66
C THR A 305 16.28 32.92 19.14
N TYR A 306 15.90 31.86 19.87
CA TYR A 306 15.80 31.85 21.32
C TYR A 306 17.09 31.31 21.95
N ASP A 307 17.60 31.98 22.97
CA ASP A 307 18.63 31.45 23.86
C ASP A 307 17.94 30.66 24.98
N THR A 308 18.06 29.34 24.92
CA THR A 308 17.33 28.42 25.79
C THR A 308 18.24 27.58 26.68
N ALA A 309 19.47 28.03 26.91
CA ALA A 309 20.45 27.33 27.74
C ALA A 309 19.96 27.06 29.18
N LYS A 310 19.10 27.94 29.72
CA LYS A 310 18.56 27.84 31.09
C LYS A 310 17.18 27.17 31.18
N LEU A 311 16.59 26.79 30.04
CA LEU A 311 15.27 26.18 30.00
C LEU A 311 15.35 24.67 30.22
N ALA A 312 14.45 24.14 31.03
CA ALA A 312 14.34 22.70 31.25
C ALA A 312 13.92 21.99 29.94
N PRO A 313 14.50 20.81 29.64
CA PRO A 313 14.07 20.01 28.49
C PRO A 313 12.57 19.72 28.51
N GLY A 314 11.90 19.94 27.39
CA GLY A 314 10.45 19.73 27.29
C GLY A 314 9.57 20.91 27.67
N THR A 315 10.14 22.08 27.99
CA THR A 315 9.36 23.30 28.17
C THR A 315 8.63 23.65 26.87
N THR A 316 7.34 23.96 26.95
CA THR A 316 6.51 24.34 25.79
C THR A 316 6.02 25.77 25.90
N TYR A 317 5.99 26.48 24.78
CA TYR A 317 5.36 27.80 24.69
C TYR A 317 4.35 27.77 23.53
N PRO A 318 3.03 27.83 23.79
CA PRO A 318 2.02 27.62 22.76
C PRO A 318 2.06 28.74 21.70
N VAL A 319 2.02 28.34 20.44
CA VAL A 319 1.96 29.20 19.25
C VAL A 319 0.91 28.63 18.31
N SER A 320 0.04 29.50 17.81
CA SER A 320 -0.92 29.15 16.76
C SER A 320 -0.75 30.07 15.56
N VAL A 321 -1.06 29.52 14.39
CA VAL A 321 -1.11 30.26 13.12
C VAL A 321 -2.39 29.88 12.37
N ARG A 322 -3.05 30.88 11.79
CA ARG A 322 -4.19 30.74 10.88
C ARG A 322 -3.80 31.30 9.52
N TYR A 323 -3.89 30.46 8.49
CA TYR A 323 -3.43 30.79 7.14
C TYR A 323 -4.42 30.27 6.11
N GLU A 324 -4.49 30.93 4.95
CA GLU A 324 -5.36 30.51 3.86
C GLU A 324 -4.83 29.20 3.24
N PHE A 325 -5.71 28.22 3.01
CA PHE A 325 -5.37 26.98 2.31
C PHE A 325 -6.40 26.68 1.22
N THR A 326 -5.97 26.79 -0.03
CA THR A 326 -6.84 26.78 -1.20
C THR A 326 -7.02 25.42 -1.88
N LYS A 327 -6.43 24.35 -1.31
CA LYS A 327 -6.50 22.98 -1.83
C LYS A 327 -7.40 22.09 -0.95
N PRO A 328 -7.91 20.94 -1.43
CA PRO A 328 -8.63 19.99 -0.58
C PRO A 328 -7.71 19.35 0.46
N ILE A 329 -8.28 18.88 1.58
CA ILE A 329 -7.56 18.14 2.62
C ILE A 329 -7.96 16.67 2.49
N LEU A 330 -7.19 15.93 1.69
CA LEU A 330 -7.52 14.56 1.35
C LEU A 330 -7.03 13.58 2.41
N VAL A 331 -7.97 12.84 3.01
CA VAL A 331 -7.70 11.78 3.97
C VAL A 331 -8.35 10.50 3.48
N CYS A 332 -7.56 9.44 3.36
CA CYS A 332 -8.01 8.10 3.04
C CYS A 332 -8.06 7.32 4.35
N SER A 333 -9.27 6.96 4.78
CA SER A 333 -9.47 6.26 6.06
C SER A 333 -8.88 4.84 6.01
N LEU A 334 -9.03 4.20 4.85
CA LEU A 334 -8.49 2.88 4.57
C LEU A 334 -8.05 2.86 3.10
N LEU A 335 -6.83 2.41 2.85
CA LEU A 335 -6.35 2.01 1.54
C LEU A 335 -6.04 0.51 1.56
N GLU A 336 -6.76 -0.24 0.73
CA GLU A 336 -6.45 -1.64 0.47
C GLU A 336 -5.85 -1.76 -0.93
N ARG A 337 -4.60 -2.20 -1.02
CA ARG A 337 -3.87 -2.40 -2.27
C ARG A 337 -3.60 -3.90 -2.44
N ASP A 338 -4.13 -4.47 -3.50
CA ASP A 338 -3.98 -5.88 -3.83
C ASP A 338 -3.11 -6.00 -5.08
N ILE A 339 -2.08 -6.82 -4.99
CA ILE A 339 -1.17 -7.11 -6.08
C ILE A 339 -1.21 -8.62 -6.33
N GLU A 340 -1.86 -9.04 -7.40
CA GLU A 340 -1.94 -10.44 -7.80
C GLU A 340 -0.90 -10.75 -8.88
N VAL A 341 -0.06 -11.76 -8.61
CA VAL A 341 1.00 -12.21 -9.51
C VAL A 341 0.58 -13.50 -10.22
N SER A 342 0.64 -13.51 -11.56
CA SER A 342 0.34 -14.69 -12.37
C SER A 342 1.50 -15.10 -13.26
N HIS A 343 2.13 -16.24 -12.96
CA HIS A 343 3.17 -16.83 -13.82
C HIS A 343 2.59 -17.40 -15.12
N TRP A 344 1.38 -17.94 -15.08
CA TRP A 344 0.70 -18.49 -16.26
C TRP A 344 0.29 -17.40 -17.26
N GLY A 345 -0.25 -16.30 -16.76
CA GLY A 345 -0.66 -15.16 -17.59
C GLY A 345 0.47 -14.19 -17.93
N GLY A 346 1.64 -14.32 -17.29
CA GLY A 346 2.74 -13.37 -17.43
C GLY A 346 2.36 -11.93 -17.06
N ASN A 347 1.36 -11.75 -16.18
CA ASN A 347 0.82 -10.46 -15.79
C ASN A 347 0.89 -10.25 -14.27
N ILE A 348 0.84 -8.98 -13.89
CA ILE A 348 0.64 -8.54 -12.52
C ILE A 348 -0.58 -7.61 -12.52
N ALA A 349 -1.61 -8.01 -11.78
CA ALA A 349 -2.83 -7.24 -11.65
C ALA A 349 -2.76 -6.46 -10.34
N THR A 350 -2.92 -5.14 -10.42
CA THR A 350 -2.94 -4.26 -9.26
C THR A 350 -4.32 -3.66 -9.11
N GLU A 351 -4.78 -3.62 -7.88
CA GLU A 351 -6.07 -3.07 -7.52
C GLU A 351 -5.95 -2.29 -6.22
N GLU A 352 -6.56 -1.12 -6.18
CA GLU A 352 -6.57 -0.26 -5.02
C GLU A 352 -8.00 0.16 -4.70
N ARG A 353 -8.36 0.05 -3.43
CA ARG A 353 -9.67 0.43 -2.89
C ARG A 353 -9.45 1.55 -1.88
N TYR A 354 -10.11 2.68 -2.13
CA TYR A 354 -9.95 3.93 -1.40
C TYR A 354 -11.24 4.29 -0.67
N TRP A 355 -11.13 4.57 0.62
CA TRP A 355 -12.17 5.23 1.41
C TRP A 355 -11.78 6.68 1.67
N LEU A 356 -11.94 7.52 0.64
CA LEU A 356 -11.48 8.90 0.61
C LEU A 356 -12.50 9.85 1.24
N ARG A 357 -12.02 10.85 1.98
CA ARG A 357 -12.81 11.97 2.50
C ARG A 357 -12.02 13.27 2.39
N ASN A 358 -12.73 14.39 2.37
CA ASN A 358 -12.13 15.72 2.42
C ASN A 358 -12.35 16.30 3.83
N ASP A 359 -11.29 16.43 4.63
CA ASP A 359 -11.34 16.96 6.01
C ASP A 359 -11.22 18.51 6.05
N GLY A 360 -11.44 19.17 4.91
CA GLY A 360 -11.53 20.64 4.81
C GLY A 360 -12.77 21.22 5.49
N ALA A 361 -12.92 22.54 5.41
CA ALA A 361 -14.09 23.23 5.95
C ALA A 361 -15.37 22.76 5.27
N HIS A 362 -16.41 22.44 6.05
CA HIS A 362 -17.69 21.97 5.51
C HIS A 362 -18.47 23.12 4.90
N LEU A 363 -19.42 22.80 4.01
CA LEU A 363 -20.29 23.83 3.44
C LEU A 363 -21.27 24.34 4.51
N ALA A 364 -21.27 25.65 4.75
CA ALA A 364 -22.19 26.31 5.67
C ALA A 364 -23.63 26.28 5.17
N ASN A 365 -23.81 26.41 3.84
CA ASN A 365 -25.09 26.31 3.15
C ASN A 365 -25.15 25.07 2.25
N HIS A 366 -26.31 24.84 1.66
CA HIS A 366 -26.51 23.78 0.68
C HIS A 366 -25.62 23.99 -0.56
N PHE A 367 -25.19 22.88 -1.15
CA PHE A 367 -24.45 22.89 -2.41
C PHE A 367 -25.29 23.47 -3.55
N SER A 368 -24.72 24.44 -4.28
CA SER A 368 -25.32 25.05 -5.46
C SER A 368 -24.59 24.62 -6.73
N ARG A 369 -25.29 23.91 -7.62
CA ARG A 369 -24.77 23.52 -8.94
C ARG A 369 -24.46 24.74 -9.83
N LEU A 370 -25.25 25.81 -9.71
CA LEU A 370 -25.02 27.03 -10.49
C LEU A 370 -23.70 27.69 -10.06
N SER A 371 -23.50 27.87 -8.75
CA SER A 371 -22.26 28.41 -8.20
C SER A 371 -21.07 27.53 -8.56
N TRP A 372 -21.25 26.20 -8.57
CA TRP A 372 -20.21 25.25 -8.98
C TRP A 372 -19.84 25.39 -10.45
N ALA A 373 -20.83 25.55 -11.33
CA ALA A 373 -20.58 25.74 -12.76
C ALA A 373 -19.81 27.05 -13.02
N MET A 374 -20.21 28.14 -12.36
CA MET A 374 -19.49 29.41 -12.44
C MET A 374 -18.05 29.29 -11.89
N GLN A 375 -17.87 28.69 -10.71
CA GLN A 375 -16.55 28.46 -10.11
C GLN A 375 -15.68 27.61 -11.03
N ASN A 376 -16.22 26.55 -11.63
CA ASN A 376 -15.46 25.69 -12.54
C ASN A 376 -14.89 26.42 -13.75
N PHE A 377 -15.62 27.40 -14.29
CA PHE A 377 -15.16 28.25 -15.39
C PHE A 377 -13.95 29.07 -14.97
N TYR A 378 -14.02 29.74 -13.81
CA TYR A 378 -12.91 30.55 -13.28
C TYR A 378 -11.71 29.73 -12.80
N VAL A 379 -11.94 28.51 -12.30
CA VAL A 379 -10.84 27.61 -11.92
C VAL A 379 -10.12 27.10 -13.18
N GLN A 380 -10.83 26.85 -14.28
CA GLN A 380 -10.19 26.43 -15.54
C GLN A 380 -9.36 27.55 -16.19
N SER A 381 -9.75 28.81 -16.01
CA SER A 381 -8.95 29.97 -16.44
C SER A 381 -7.79 30.32 -15.48
N GLY A 382 -7.66 29.59 -14.36
CA GLY A 382 -6.62 29.83 -13.35
C GLY A 382 -6.85 31.08 -12.49
N GLN A 383 -8.04 31.67 -12.54
CA GLN A 383 -8.35 32.91 -11.82
C GLN A 383 -8.73 32.67 -10.36
N ILE A 384 -9.31 31.52 -10.04
CA ILE A 384 -9.77 31.16 -8.69
C ILE A 384 -9.31 29.74 -8.35
N ALA A 385 -9.04 29.47 -7.08
CA ALA A 385 -8.78 28.13 -6.55
C ALA A 385 -10.02 27.57 -5.83
N THR A 386 -10.09 26.25 -5.69
CA THR A 386 -11.22 25.57 -5.02
C THR A 386 -10.72 24.53 -4.04
N THR A 387 -11.36 24.47 -2.88
CA THR A 387 -11.08 23.54 -1.80
C THR A 387 -11.75 22.18 -2.01
N ALA A 388 -12.56 22.04 -3.07
CA ALA A 388 -13.21 20.80 -3.43
C ALA A 388 -12.31 19.94 -4.34
N LEU A 389 -12.31 18.62 -4.11
CA LEU A 389 -11.66 17.68 -5.02
C LEU A 389 -12.47 17.57 -6.32
N ARG A 390 -11.80 17.81 -7.44
CA ARG A 390 -12.39 17.72 -8.80
C ARG A 390 -11.92 16.52 -9.59
N GLU A 391 -10.63 16.22 -9.45
CA GLU A 391 -9.93 15.25 -10.28
C GLU A 391 -8.77 14.68 -9.47
N LEU A 392 -8.58 13.37 -9.58
CA LEU A 392 -7.42 12.65 -9.06
C LEU A 392 -6.56 12.22 -10.23
N LYS A 393 -5.27 12.54 -10.18
CA LYS A 393 -4.31 12.11 -11.21
C LYS A 393 -3.48 10.96 -10.67
N VAL A 394 -3.57 9.81 -11.31
CA VAL A 394 -2.83 8.60 -10.96
C VAL A 394 -1.74 8.40 -12.03
N PRO A 395 -0.45 8.68 -11.70
CA PRO A 395 0.66 8.25 -12.53
C PRO A 395 0.82 6.74 -12.38
N LEU A 396 0.74 6.02 -13.50
CA LEU A 396 0.94 4.58 -13.56
C LEU A 396 2.28 4.26 -14.22
N LYS A 397 2.91 3.14 -13.83
CA LYS A 397 4.15 2.69 -14.46
C LYS A 397 4.00 2.51 -15.99
N PRO A 398 5.07 2.69 -16.78
CA PRO A 398 5.03 2.52 -18.23
C PRO A 398 4.55 1.12 -18.63
N GLY A 399 3.73 1.05 -19.69
CA GLY A 399 3.18 -0.22 -20.19
C GLY A 399 1.98 -0.76 -19.39
N SER A 400 1.38 0.05 -18.52
CA SER A 400 0.11 -0.30 -17.87
C SER A 400 -1.02 -0.45 -18.90
N VAL A 401 -1.89 -1.42 -18.71
CA VAL A 401 -3.04 -1.73 -19.59
C VAL A 401 -4.30 -2.01 -18.76
N ASP A 402 -5.44 -1.97 -19.44
CA ASP A 402 -6.76 -2.27 -18.87
C ASP A 402 -7.11 -1.55 -17.54
N PRO A 403 -6.89 -0.23 -17.43
CA PRO A 403 -7.31 0.47 -16.23
C PRO A 403 -8.83 0.54 -16.16
N TYR A 404 -9.38 0.35 -14.96
CA TYR A 404 -10.80 0.53 -14.68
C TYR A 404 -11.02 1.42 -13.46
N PHE A 405 -12.18 2.07 -13.41
CA PHE A 405 -12.58 2.96 -12.33
C PHE A 405 -14.05 2.71 -11.96
N THR A 406 -14.25 2.19 -10.76
CA THR A 406 -15.57 1.75 -10.28
C THR A 406 -15.82 2.32 -8.89
N ASP A 407 -17.09 2.61 -8.62
CA ASP A 407 -17.61 2.95 -7.30
C ASP A 407 -18.46 1.77 -6.80
N ASP A 408 -18.95 1.81 -5.56
CA ASP A 408 -19.75 0.74 -4.94
C ASP A 408 -21.03 0.44 -5.74
N ILE A 409 -21.54 1.44 -6.47
CA ILE A 409 -22.76 1.33 -7.31
C ILE A 409 -22.42 0.98 -8.77
N GLY A 410 -21.14 0.78 -9.09
CA GLY A 410 -20.66 0.33 -10.40
C GLY A 410 -19.80 1.36 -11.13
N ASN A 411 -19.64 1.13 -12.44
CA ASN A 411 -18.66 1.84 -13.26
C ASN A 411 -18.86 3.36 -13.29
N VAL A 412 -17.75 4.09 -13.28
CA VAL A 412 -17.71 5.55 -13.40
C VAL A 412 -16.98 5.91 -14.68
N SER A 413 -17.73 6.38 -15.68
CA SER A 413 -17.20 6.65 -17.02
C SER A 413 -16.38 7.95 -17.12
N THR A 414 -16.37 8.77 -16.08
CA THR A 414 -15.64 10.04 -16.03
C THR A 414 -14.16 9.85 -15.68
N SER A 415 -13.49 8.95 -16.40
CA SER A 415 -12.05 8.72 -16.33
C SER A 415 -11.40 8.90 -17.70
N ARG A 416 -10.13 9.34 -17.73
CA ARG A 416 -9.34 9.46 -18.95
C ARG A 416 -7.99 8.80 -18.75
N TYR A 417 -7.74 7.74 -19.50
CA TYR A 417 -6.46 7.07 -19.53
C TYR A 417 -5.62 7.52 -20.73
N ARG A 418 -4.35 7.84 -20.48
CA ARG A 418 -3.35 8.15 -21.50
C ARG A 418 -2.20 7.15 -21.37
N PRO A 419 -2.20 6.06 -22.15
CA PRO A 419 -1.15 5.06 -22.10
C PRO A 419 0.18 5.65 -22.56
N ASN A 420 1.27 5.17 -21.96
CA ASN A 420 2.62 5.50 -22.39
C ASN A 420 3.54 4.30 -22.15
N ALA A 421 4.37 3.98 -23.14
CA ALA A 421 5.30 2.86 -23.08
C ALA A 421 6.69 3.25 -22.54
N VAL A 422 7.04 4.53 -22.59
CA VAL A 422 8.38 5.03 -22.22
C VAL A 422 8.33 5.86 -20.94
N ARG A 423 7.33 6.74 -20.81
CA ARG A 423 7.10 7.55 -19.60
C ARG A 423 5.93 6.97 -18.80
N GLU A 424 5.71 7.52 -17.61
CA GLU A 424 4.54 7.22 -16.80
C GLU A 424 3.26 7.41 -17.63
N ALA A 425 2.38 6.42 -17.57
CA ALA A 425 1.03 6.55 -18.10
C ALA A 425 0.20 7.40 -17.14
N SER A 426 -0.80 8.11 -17.64
CA SER A 426 -1.61 9.01 -16.82
C SER A 426 -3.06 8.57 -16.81
N LEU A 427 -3.59 8.27 -15.62
CA LEU A 427 -4.99 7.97 -15.39
C LEU A 427 -5.62 9.15 -14.62
N GLU A 428 -6.46 9.92 -15.29
CA GLU A 428 -7.22 11.04 -14.71
C GLU A 428 -8.60 10.52 -14.29
N LEU A 429 -8.95 10.67 -13.02
CA LEU A 429 -10.19 10.17 -12.44
C LEU A 429 -11.04 11.35 -11.96
N LYS A 430 -12.29 11.43 -12.38
CA LYS A 430 -13.24 12.42 -11.86
C LYS A 430 -14.35 11.71 -11.09
N PRO A 431 -14.44 11.90 -9.77
CA PRO A 431 -15.55 11.39 -8.97
C PRO A 431 -16.93 11.83 -9.50
N ARG A 432 -18.00 11.11 -9.15
CA ARG A 432 -19.38 11.41 -9.59
C ARG A 432 -19.87 12.80 -9.14
N TYR A 433 -19.34 13.31 -8.03
CA TYR A 433 -19.62 14.61 -7.45
C TYR A 433 -18.32 15.23 -6.93
N PRO A 434 -18.20 16.56 -6.86
CA PRO A 434 -17.04 17.20 -6.24
C PRO A 434 -17.00 16.90 -4.74
N LEU A 435 -15.84 16.55 -4.16
CA LEU A 435 -15.77 16.31 -2.71
C LEU A 435 -15.45 17.64 -2.01
N PHE A 436 -16.46 18.30 -1.48
CA PHE A 436 -16.31 19.41 -0.53
C PHE A 436 -15.94 18.90 0.87
N GLY A 437 -15.55 19.80 1.77
CA GLY A 437 -15.22 19.44 3.15
C GLY A 437 -16.38 18.71 3.84
N GLY A 438 -16.05 17.63 4.54
CA GLY A 438 -16.98 16.71 5.18
C GLY A 438 -17.56 15.63 4.27
N TRP A 439 -17.34 15.67 2.95
CA TRP A 439 -17.85 14.65 2.03
C TRP A 439 -16.86 13.49 1.88
N ASN A 440 -17.41 12.29 1.72
CA ASN A 440 -16.68 11.06 1.47
C ASN A 440 -16.94 10.54 0.06
N TYR A 441 -16.03 9.72 -0.47
CA TYR A 441 -16.16 9.02 -1.73
C TYR A 441 -15.33 7.74 -1.69
N SER A 442 -16.00 6.60 -1.75
CA SER A 442 -15.36 5.31 -1.83
C SER A 442 -15.21 4.92 -3.29
N PHE A 443 -14.06 4.41 -3.70
CA PHE A 443 -13.88 3.94 -5.07
C PHE A 443 -12.77 2.91 -5.18
N ARG A 444 -12.78 2.20 -6.30
CA ARG A 444 -11.78 1.21 -6.68
C ARG A 444 -11.20 1.56 -8.03
N ILE A 445 -9.90 1.40 -8.13
CA ILE A 445 -9.16 1.43 -9.40
C ILE A 445 -8.34 0.16 -9.51
N GLY A 446 -8.15 -0.31 -10.73
CA GLY A 446 -7.21 -1.39 -10.99
C GLY A 446 -6.67 -1.31 -12.40
N TRP A 447 -5.52 -1.94 -12.62
CA TRP A 447 -4.80 -1.97 -13.88
C TRP A 447 -3.89 -3.20 -13.93
N ASN A 448 -3.46 -3.56 -15.14
CA ASN A 448 -2.59 -4.69 -15.38
C ASN A 448 -1.24 -4.21 -15.92
N ASN A 449 -0.15 -4.85 -15.48
CA ASN A 449 1.17 -4.66 -16.07
C ASN A 449 1.76 -6.00 -16.51
N ALA A 450 2.74 -5.94 -17.42
CA ALA A 450 3.53 -7.11 -17.78
C ALA A 450 4.43 -7.52 -16.60
N LEU A 451 4.39 -8.80 -16.21
CA LEU A 451 5.15 -9.33 -15.08
C LEU A 451 6.67 -9.23 -15.29
N SER A 452 7.13 -9.25 -16.54
CA SER A 452 8.55 -9.14 -16.91
C SER A 452 9.24 -7.87 -16.44
N SER A 453 8.47 -6.81 -16.15
CA SER A 453 8.98 -5.53 -15.65
C SER A 453 9.22 -5.54 -14.14
N PHE A 454 8.54 -6.42 -13.40
CA PHE A 454 8.56 -6.47 -11.93
C PHE A 454 9.26 -7.73 -11.39
N LEU A 455 9.33 -8.80 -12.19
CA LEU A 455 9.82 -10.10 -11.78
C LEU A 455 11.14 -10.46 -12.45
N ARG A 456 12.09 -10.97 -11.67
CA ARG A 456 13.35 -11.56 -12.15
C ARG A 456 13.52 -12.97 -11.59
N LYS A 457 13.91 -13.92 -12.45
CA LYS A 457 14.32 -15.27 -12.02
C LYS A 457 15.81 -15.26 -11.70
N VAL A 458 16.17 -15.79 -10.54
CA VAL A 458 17.56 -15.93 -10.11
C VAL A 458 18.15 -17.21 -10.70
N LYS A 459 19.42 -17.19 -11.10
CA LYS A 459 20.11 -18.37 -11.65
C LYS A 459 20.46 -19.40 -10.57
N SER A 460 20.85 -18.94 -9.39
CA SER A 460 21.17 -19.76 -8.22
C SER A 460 20.71 -19.02 -6.96
N PRO A 461 19.83 -19.59 -6.12
CA PRO A 461 19.27 -20.95 -6.17
C PRO A 461 18.26 -21.17 -7.31
N ALA A 462 18.06 -22.43 -7.71
CA ALA A 462 17.06 -22.78 -8.73
C ALA A 462 15.64 -22.38 -8.29
N ASP A 463 14.76 -22.09 -9.26
CA ASP A 463 13.34 -21.75 -9.04
C ASP A 463 13.06 -20.64 -8.03
N THR A 464 14.04 -19.75 -7.83
CA THR A 464 13.92 -18.56 -6.99
C THR A 464 13.59 -17.34 -7.82
N TYR A 465 12.61 -16.57 -7.37
CA TYR A 465 12.09 -15.39 -8.03
C TYR A 465 12.16 -14.19 -7.10
N ILE A 466 12.54 -13.04 -7.67
CA ILE A 466 12.58 -11.75 -6.98
C ILE A 466 11.57 -10.84 -7.65
N LEU A 467 10.57 -10.41 -6.88
CA LEU A 467 9.51 -9.51 -7.27
C LEU A 467 9.74 -8.16 -6.59
N ALA A 468 9.91 -7.09 -7.37
CA ALA A 468 9.98 -5.73 -6.85
C ALA A 468 8.69 -5.00 -7.22
N VAL A 469 7.93 -4.50 -6.24
CA VAL A 469 6.66 -3.80 -6.44
C VAL A 469 6.60 -2.52 -5.61
N PRO A 470 6.01 -1.42 -6.11
CA PRO A 470 5.90 -0.19 -5.33
C PRO A 470 4.96 -0.39 -4.14
N LEU A 471 5.37 0.12 -2.98
CA LEU A 471 4.60 0.09 -1.73
C LEU A 471 3.29 0.84 -1.93
N LEU A 472 3.38 2.07 -2.45
CA LEU A 472 2.25 2.94 -2.74
C LEU A 472 2.38 3.45 -4.17
N GLU A 473 1.30 3.40 -4.95
CA GLU A 473 1.26 3.98 -6.30
C GLU A 473 0.22 5.09 -6.33
N GLY A 474 -1.08 4.79 -6.41
CA GLY A 474 -2.18 5.72 -6.16
C GLY A 474 -2.14 7.13 -6.79
N PRO A 475 -3.10 8.00 -6.42
CA PRO A 475 -3.14 9.38 -6.89
C PRO A 475 -1.97 10.22 -6.40
N LYS A 476 -1.41 11.05 -7.29
CA LYS A 476 -0.37 12.05 -6.99
C LYS A 476 -0.98 13.44 -7.02
N MET A 477 -1.24 14.00 -5.84
CA MET A 477 -1.84 15.32 -5.68
C MET A 477 -0.84 16.31 -5.09
N PRO A 478 -0.80 17.58 -5.56
CA PRO A 478 0.13 18.58 -5.03
C PRO A 478 -0.19 19.02 -3.59
N GLU A 479 -1.39 18.75 -3.09
CA GLU A 479 -1.78 18.85 -1.68
C GLU A 479 -1.34 17.67 -0.83
N GLY A 480 -1.01 16.53 -1.45
CA GLY A 480 -0.75 15.27 -0.76
C GLY A 480 -2.01 14.57 -0.25
N ILE A 481 -1.87 13.28 0.04
CA ILE A 481 -2.94 12.42 0.58
C ILE A 481 -2.42 11.76 1.86
N GLN A 482 -3.27 11.74 2.87
CA GLN A 482 -3.03 11.06 4.15
C GLN A 482 -3.71 9.71 4.14
N TYR A 483 -3.07 8.65 4.63
CA TYR A 483 -3.64 7.31 4.73
C TYR A 483 -3.67 6.87 6.19
N GLU A 484 -4.85 6.81 6.81
CA GLU A 484 -4.96 6.43 8.23
C GLU A 484 -4.67 4.95 8.44
N GLN A 485 -5.18 4.09 7.56
CA GLN A 485 -4.90 2.67 7.52
C GLN A 485 -4.47 2.26 6.12
N PHE A 486 -3.40 1.49 6.04
CA PHE A 486 -2.82 0.98 4.80
C PHE A 486 -2.67 -0.53 4.90
N VAL A 487 -3.26 -1.24 3.95
CA VAL A 487 -3.19 -2.70 3.85
C VAL A 487 -2.72 -3.05 2.45
N LEU A 488 -1.52 -3.61 2.33
CA LEU A 488 -0.99 -4.15 1.10
C LEU A 488 -1.04 -5.67 1.15
N ARG A 489 -1.65 -6.28 0.14
CA ARG A 489 -1.70 -7.73 -0.03
C ARG A 489 -1.00 -8.11 -1.31
N VAL A 490 0.12 -8.82 -1.20
CA VAL A 490 0.81 -9.40 -2.35
C VAL A 490 0.45 -10.87 -2.44
N ILE A 491 -0.34 -11.21 -3.46
CA ILE A 491 -0.88 -12.54 -3.70
C ILE A 491 0.04 -13.24 -4.72
N LEU A 492 0.87 -14.14 -4.21
CA LEU A 492 1.83 -14.91 -5.00
C LEU A 492 1.18 -16.13 -5.67
N PRO A 493 1.81 -16.74 -6.69
CA PRO A 493 1.30 -17.96 -7.31
C PRO A 493 1.11 -19.10 -6.30
N GLU A 494 0.15 -19.98 -6.59
CA GLU A 494 -0.12 -21.17 -5.78
C GLU A 494 1.14 -22.05 -5.64
N GLY A 495 1.43 -22.49 -4.42
CA GLY A 495 2.64 -23.29 -4.13
C GLY A 495 3.93 -22.48 -4.03
N SER A 496 3.86 -21.15 -3.86
CA SER A 496 5.01 -20.32 -3.52
C SER A 496 5.46 -20.57 -2.08
N THR A 497 6.75 -20.84 -1.89
CA THR A 497 7.35 -21.17 -0.59
C THR A 497 8.54 -20.25 -0.28
N ASN A 498 9.02 -20.27 0.98
CA ASN A 498 10.18 -19.50 1.43
C ASN A 498 10.08 -17.99 1.13
N VAL A 499 8.90 -17.40 1.42
CA VAL A 499 8.64 -15.98 1.17
C VAL A 499 9.42 -15.13 2.16
N ARG A 500 10.31 -14.28 1.61
CA ARG A 500 11.06 -13.24 2.33
C ARG A 500 10.74 -11.91 1.70
N TRP A 501 10.70 -10.85 2.50
CA TRP A 501 10.41 -9.51 2.03
C TRP A 501 11.33 -8.51 2.71
N GLU A 502 11.72 -7.51 1.94
CA GLU A 502 12.53 -6.37 2.37
C GLU A 502 11.98 -5.12 1.70
N VAL A 503 12.03 -3.97 2.38
CA VAL A 503 11.68 -2.68 1.80
C VAL A 503 12.96 -2.01 1.33
N HIS A 504 12.96 -1.56 0.08
CA HIS A 504 14.06 -0.82 -0.51
C HIS A 504 13.59 0.55 -0.94
N HIS A 505 14.49 1.54 -0.79
CA HIS A 505 14.25 2.92 -1.19
C HIS A 505 13.07 3.58 -0.44
N GLY A 506 12.86 4.87 -0.71
CA GLY A 506 11.80 5.66 -0.11
C GLY A 506 12.21 6.42 1.16
N SER A 507 11.54 7.54 1.38
CA SER A 507 11.55 8.33 2.62
C SER A 507 10.17 8.25 3.27
N GLY A 508 10.07 8.42 4.59
CA GLY A 508 8.79 8.33 5.29
C GLY A 508 8.17 6.91 5.29
N LEU A 509 9.00 5.88 5.40
CA LEU A 509 8.55 4.49 5.50
C LEU A 509 7.72 4.29 6.78
N PRO A 510 6.53 3.67 6.69
CA PRO A 510 5.79 3.31 7.88
C PRO A 510 6.33 2.03 8.52
N ALA A 511 6.08 1.83 9.81
CA ALA A 511 6.31 0.52 10.41
C ALA A 511 5.30 -0.48 9.84
N LEU A 512 5.82 -1.48 9.13
CA LEU A 512 5.03 -2.52 8.48
C LEU A 512 4.94 -3.74 9.39
N HIS A 513 3.71 -4.14 9.70
CA HIS A 513 3.44 -5.44 10.31
C HIS A 513 3.13 -6.46 9.21
N ALA A 514 3.91 -7.53 9.16
CA ALA A 514 3.78 -8.56 8.15
C ALA A 514 3.08 -9.81 8.69
N GLU A 515 2.09 -10.29 7.95
CA GLU A 515 1.37 -11.53 8.19
C GLU A 515 1.39 -12.36 6.90
N GLN A 516 1.50 -13.68 7.03
CA GLN A 516 1.37 -14.60 5.90
C GLN A 516 0.06 -15.36 6.03
N SER A 517 -0.75 -15.32 4.98
CA SER A 517 -2.06 -15.98 4.90
C SER A 517 -2.20 -16.77 3.59
N LEU A 518 -3.31 -17.50 3.47
CA LEU A 518 -3.69 -18.19 2.24
C LEU A 518 -4.90 -17.49 1.62
N HIS A 519 -4.74 -17.04 0.38
CA HIS A 519 -5.80 -16.43 -0.41
C HIS A 519 -6.35 -17.44 -1.42
N LYS A 520 -7.65 -17.69 -1.42
CA LYS A 520 -8.28 -18.63 -2.36
C LYS A 520 -9.01 -17.87 -3.45
N THR A 521 -8.55 -18.02 -4.69
CA THR A 521 -9.20 -17.48 -5.88
C THR A 521 -9.57 -18.61 -6.86
N TYR A 522 -9.96 -18.24 -8.08
CA TYR A 522 -10.38 -19.16 -9.12
C TYR A 522 -9.30 -20.20 -9.43
N MET A 523 -9.73 -21.46 -9.55
CA MET A 523 -8.89 -22.60 -9.95
C MET A 523 -7.69 -22.85 -9.01
N ASP A 524 -7.76 -22.40 -7.76
CA ASP A 524 -6.78 -22.76 -6.73
C ASP A 524 -7.22 -24.05 -6.01
N THR A 525 -6.27 -24.93 -5.71
CA THR A 525 -6.55 -26.15 -4.93
C THR A 525 -6.20 -25.99 -3.45
N ILE A 526 -4.98 -25.52 -3.17
CA ILE A 526 -4.49 -25.26 -1.81
C ILE A 526 -4.80 -23.81 -1.40
N GLY A 527 -4.72 -22.90 -2.38
CA GLY A 527 -4.74 -21.46 -2.17
C GLY A 527 -3.36 -20.85 -2.48
N ARG A 528 -3.39 -19.56 -2.80
CA ARG A 528 -2.21 -18.73 -3.06
C ARG A 528 -1.60 -18.23 -1.78
N THR A 529 -0.27 -18.16 -1.77
CA THR A 529 0.48 -17.57 -0.64
C THR A 529 0.30 -16.07 -0.68
N GLU A 530 -0.27 -15.50 0.38
CA GLU A 530 -0.50 -14.06 0.52
C GLU A 530 0.49 -13.50 1.55
N LEU A 531 1.20 -12.45 1.15
CA LEU A 531 1.95 -11.60 2.06
C LEU A 531 1.13 -10.34 2.33
N ARG A 532 0.61 -10.21 3.55
CA ARG A 532 -0.17 -9.07 4.01
C ARG A 532 0.70 -8.16 4.85
N LEU A 533 0.90 -6.93 4.39
CA LEU A 533 1.62 -5.88 5.09
C LEU A 533 0.61 -4.81 5.53
N THR A 534 0.54 -4.55 6.83
CA THR A 534 -0.35 -3.53 7.41
C THR A 534 0.46 -2.41 8.03
N ALA A 535 0.08 -1.17 7.74
CA ALA A 535 0.61 0.03 8.35
C ALA A 535 -0.52 1.00 8.70
N ALA A 536 -0.23 1.94 9.59
CA ALA A 536 -1.12 3.04 9.92
C ALA A 536 -0.44 4.38 9.62
N ASN A 537 -1.24 5.40 9.35
CA ASN A 537 -0.81 6.80 9.20
C ASN A 537 0.22 7.06 8.08
N VAL A 538 0.10 6.41 6.93
CA VAL A 538 1.06 6.55 5.83
C VAL A 538 0.85 7.89 5.09
N VAL A 539 1.95 8.49 4.61
CA VAL A 539 1.94 9.68 3.73
C VAL A 539 2.22 9.30 2.28
N ASP A 540 1.79 10.16 1.35
CA ASP A 540 2.08 10.02 -0.07
C ASP A 540 3.59 10.07 -0.43
N GLU A 541 4.47 10.54 0.46
CA GLU A 541 5.93 10.51 0.27
C GLU A 541 6.50 9.07 0.30
N ALA A 542 5.79 8.11 0.90
CA ALA A 542 6.17 6.69 0.89
C ALA A 542 6.02 6.03 -0.50
N ARG A 543 5.55 6.77 -1.51
CA ARG A 543 5.40 6.31 -2.90
C ARG A 543 6.71 5.88 -3.56
N ASP A 544 7.83 6.47 -3.16
CA ASP A 544 9.15 6.15 -3.73
C ASP A 544 9.74 4.84 -3.15
N ALA A 545 9.06 4.22 -2.19
CA ALA A 545 9.44 2.94 -1.61
C ALA A 545 8.97 1.76 -2.47
N GLU A 546 9.83 0.76 -2.60
CA GLU A 546 9.52 -0.50 -3.26
C GLU A 546 9.72 -1.67 -2.30
N ILE A 547 8.85 -2.67 -2.35
CA ILE A 547 8.98 -3.91 -1.61
C ILE A 547 9.57 -4.95 -2.53
N VAL A 548 10.65 -5.58 -2.09
CA VAL A 548 11.31 -6.67 -2.77
C VAL A 548 10.97 -7.97 -2.06
N ILE A 549 10.31 -8.87 -2.78
CA ILE A 549 9.85 -10.16 -2.28
C ILE A 549 10.62 -11.25 -2.99
N THR A 550 11.30 -12.09 -2.21
CA THR A 550 11.97 -13.28 -2.70
C THR A 550 11.14 -14.50 -2.34
N TYR A 551 10.82 -15.34 -3.31
CA TYR A 551 10.07 -16.58 -3.10
C TYR A 551 10.54 -17.68 -4.05
N GLN A 552 10.25 -18.93 -3.69
CA GLN A 552 10.52 -20.10 -4.51
C GLN A 552 9.23 -20.66 -5.11
N HIS A 553 9.24 -20.91 -6.42
CA HIS A 553 8.10 -21.46 -7.15
C HIS A 553 8.57 -22.54 -8.11
N THR A 554 8.30 -23.80 -7.76
CA THR A 554 8.76 -24.96 -8.51
C THR A 554 7.90 -25.20 -9.75
N PHE A 555 8.50 -25.81 -10.79
CA PHE A 555 7.76 -26.18 -12.01
C PHE A 555 6.59 -27.14 -11.74
N ALA A 556 6.76 -28.06 -10.78
CA ALA A 556 5.68 -28.96 -10.36
C ALA A 556 4.48 -28.21 -9.76
N ALA A 557 4.73 -27.15 -8.98
CA ALA A 557 3.66 -26.30 -8.45
C ALA A 557 2.94 -25.54 -9.57
N ALA A 558 3.67 -25.05 -10.58
CA ALA A 558 3.07 -24.40 -11.74
C ALA A 558 2.10 -25.32 -12.49
N LEU A 559 2.46 -26.59 -12.71
CA LEU A 559 1.64 -27.58 -13.41
C LEU A 559 0.40 -28.06 -12.64
N ARG A 560 0.31 -27.80 -11.34
CA ARG A 560 -0.82 -28.24 -10.51
C ARG A 560 -2.17 -27.77 -11.04
N LYS A 561 -2.26 -26.52 -11.50
CA LYS A 561 -3.52 -25.92 -12.00
C LYS A 561 -4.05 -26.66 -13.24
N PRO A 562 -3.31 -26.78 -14.35
CA PRO A 562 -3.75 -27.58 -15.49
C PRO A 562 -4.07 -29.03 -15.14
N LEU A 563 -3.23 -29.69 -14.33
CA LEU A 563 -3.43 -31.09 -13.96
C LEU A 563 -4.72 -31.31 -13.18
N THR A 564 -5.10 -30.36 -12.31
CA THR A 564 -6.36 -30.43 -11.56
C THR A 564 -7.57 -30.31 -12.49
N ILE A 565 -7.52 -29.42 -13.47
CA ILE A 565 -8.60 -29.27 -14.45
C ILE A 565 -8.75 -30.54 -15.29
N VAL A 566 -7.63 -31.10 -15.76
CA VAL A 566 -7.62 -32.36 -16.52
C VAL A 566 -8.15 -33.50 -15.67
N ALA A 567 -7.73 -33.62 -14.41
CA ALA A 567 -8.22 -34.63 -13.48
C ALA A 567 -9.72 -34.50 -13.23
N GLY A 568 -10.23 -33.28 -13.08
CA GLY A 568 -11.67 -33.01 -12.94
C GLY A 568 -12.46 -33.44 -14.19
N MET A 569 -11.98 -33.09 -15.39
CA MET A 569 -12.61 -33.51 -16.64
C MET A 569 -12.61 -35.04 -16.80
N VAL A 570 -11.46 -35.68 -16.57
CA VAL A 570 -11.35 -37.16 -16.61
C VAL A 570 -12.28 -37.78 -15.59
N GLY A 571 -12.40 -37.21 -14.38
CA GLY A 571 -13.33 -37.66 -13.36
C GLY A 571 -14.79 -37.66 -13.82
N VAL A 572 -15.22 -36.64 -14.56
CA VAL A 572 -16.57 -36.60 -15.16
C VAL A 572 -16.76 -37.72 -16.18
N PHE A 573 -15.78 -37.97 -17.07
CA PHE A 573 -15.87 -39.06 -18.04
C PHE A 573 -15.88 -40.43 -17.37
N VAL A 574 -15.06 -40.64 -16.35
CA VAL A 574 -15.04 -41.89 -15.57
C VAL A 574 -16.35 -42.09 -14.83
N LEU A 575 -16.93 -41.05 -14.24
CA LEU A 575 -18.22 -41.13 -13.57
C LEU A 575 -19.36 -41.42 -14.56
N ALA A 576 -19.37 -40.76 -15.71
CA ALA A 576 -20.34 -41.02 -16.77
C ALA A 576 -20.22 -42.46 -17.31
N TYR A 577 -19.00 -42.95 -17.48
CA TYR A 577 -18.74 -44.34 -17.83
C TYR A 577 -19.24 -45.31 -16.75
N ALA A 578 -18.95 -45.02 -15.48
CA ALA A 578 -19.39 -45.85 -14.36
C ALA A 578 -20.93 -45.89 -14.28
N ILE A 579 -21.61 -44.75 -14.34
CA ILE A 579 -23.07 -44.66 -14.36
C ILE A 579 -23.65 -45.40 -15.57
N GLY A 580 -23.07 -45.21 -16.76
CA GLY A 580 -23.50 -45.91 -17.98
C GLY A 580 -23.26 -47.43 -17.93
N SER A 581 -22.32 -47.89 -17.09
CA SER A 581 -22.05 -49.30 -16.87
C SER A 581 -22.94 -49.95 -15.81
N LEU A 582 -23.68 -49.15 -15.01
CA LEU A 582 -24.62 -49.67 -14.03
C LEU A 582 -25.88 -50.18 -14.75
N ASP A 583 -26.10 -51.49 -14.63
CA ASP A 583 -27.30 -52.13 -15.15
C ASP A 583 -28.49 -51.87 -14.21
N THR A 584 -29.32 -50.89 -14.57
CA THR A 584 -30.54 -50.51 -13.84
C THR A 584 -31.77 -51.33 -14.28
N SER A 585 -31.60 -52.40 -15.06
CA SER A 585 -32.73 -53.21 -15.51
C SER A 585 -33.36 -54.01 -14.36
N ILE A 586 -34.64 -53.72 -14.08
CA ILE A 586 -35.46 -54.51 -13.17
C ILE A 586 -36.30 -55.48 -14.02
N GLY A 587 -35.80 -56.72 -14.20
CA GLY A 587 -36.53 -57.81 -14.86
C GLY A 587 -35.72 -58.71 -15.82
N LYS A 588 -35.53 -59.98 -15.41
CA LYS A 588 -35.17 -61.20 -16.17
C LYS A 588 -34.04 -61.12 -17.22
N LYS A 589 -32.78 -61.14 -16.75
CA LYS A 589 -31.60 -61.56 -17.56
C LYS A 589 -31.72 -62.95 -18.20
N ALA A 590 -32.53 -63.84 -17.63
CA ALA A 590 -32.70 -65.22 -18.10
C ALA A 590 -33.35 -65.32 -19.50
N ALA A 591 -34.28 -64.43 -19.85
CA ALA A 591 -35.01 -64.52 -21.12
C ALA A 591 -34.15 -64.09 -22.33
N LYS A 592 -33.30 -63.06 -22.16
CA LYS A 592 -32.39 -62.58 -23.21
C LYS A 592 -31.21 -63.54 -23.44
N ALA A 593 -30.72 -64.20 -22.39
CA ALA A 593 -29.70 -65.23 -22.49
C ALA A 593 -30.22 -66.48 -23.24
N ALA A 594 -31.47 -66.89 -22.97
CA ALA A 594 -32.12 -67.99 -23.67
C ALA A 594 -32.35 -67.68 -25.17
N ALA A 595 -32.80 -66.46 -25.50
CA ALA A 595 -32.98 -66.05 -26.89
C ALA A 595 -31.67 -65.98 -27.70
N LYS A 596 -30.57 -65.56 -27.05
CA LYS A 596 -29.24 -65.51 -27.70
C LYS A 596 -28.61 -66.90 -27.86
N ALA A 597 -28.92 -67.86 -26.99
CA ALA A 597 -28.52 -69.25 -27.15
C ALA A 597 -29.30 -69.93 -28.29
N ALA A 598 -30.61 -69.67 -28.41
CA ALA A 598 -31.44 -70.19 -29.50
C ALA A 598 -31.00 -69.67 -30.88
N ALA A 599 -30.65 -68.39 -31.00
CA ALA A 599 -30.17 -67.80 -32.25
C ALA A 599 -28.74 -68.21 -32.66
N LYS A 600 -27.99 -68.88 -31.76
CA LYS A 600 -26.65 -69.44 -32.06
C LYS A 600 -26.71 -70.94 -32.39
N ALA A 601 -27.84 -71.58 -32.10
CA ALA A 601 -28.11 -72.98 -32.39
C ALA A 601 -28.89 -73.18 -33.71
N ALA A 602 -29.51 -72.12 -34.22
CA ALA A 602 -29.98 -71.99 -35.61
C ALA A 602 -28.84 -71.43 -36.47
#